data_AF-A0A7S1JLI7-F1
#
_entry.id   AF-A0A7S1JLI7-F1
#
_cell.length_a   1.000
_cell.length_b   1.000
_cell.length_c   1.000
_cell.angle_alpha   90.00
_cell.angle_beta   90.00
_cell.angle_gamma   90.00
#
_symmetry.space_group_name_H-M   'P 1'
#
loop_
_entity.id
_entity.type
_entity.pdbx_description
1 polymer ?
#
loop_
_entity_poly.entity_id
_entity_poly.type
_entity_poly.pdbx_seq_one_letter_code
_entity_poly.pdbx_strand_id
1 'polypeptide(L)'
;MRGEPKWGPKLKLTNDKVKGHSGTVPRLHVSWNGSTETKKWRIYEDTKAPPKKELDTIDKRRFEMWVEVREAGKKCRYYMVEALDGRGEVIRKSRVVQSDKCR
;
A
#
# COMPACT_ATOMS: atom_id res chain seq x y z
N MET A 1 -22.50 -13.02 4.76
CA MET A 1 -22.63 -11.56 4.54
C MET A 1 -21.40 -11.08 3.79
N ARG A 2 -21.56 -10.46 2.61
CA ARG A 2 -20.46 -9.76 1.93
C ARG A 2 -20.40 -8.35 2.50
N GLY A 3 -19.32 -8.03 3.21
CA GLY A 3 -19.08 -6.69 3.75
C GLY A 3 -18.06 -5.98 2.89
N GLU A 4 -18.48 -5.30 1.84
CA GLU A 4 -17.62 -4.38 1.10
C GLU A 4 -17.89 -2.96 1.59
N PRO A 5 -16.94 -2.32 2.31
CA PRO A 5 -17.09 -0.92 2.68
C PRO A 5 -17.23 -0.05 1.43
N LYS A 6 -18.08 1.00 1.50
CA LYS A 6 -18.28 1.94 0.39
C LYS A 6 -16.99 2.72 0.03
N TRP A 7 -16.03 2.80 0.95
CA TRP A 7 -14.73 3.45 0.77
C TRP A 7 -13.63 2.44 0.41
N GLY A 8 -12.58 2.90 -0.27
CA GLY A 8 -11.41 2.09 -0.61
C GLY A 8 -10.42 1.89 0.54
N PRO A 9 -9.44 0.98 0.35
CA PRO A 9 -8.36 0.81 1.31
C PRO A 9 -7.63 2.13 1.57
N LYS A 10 -7.26 2.34 2.83
CA LYS A 10 -6.42 3.46 3.23
C LYS A 10 -4.96 3.06 3.02
N LEU A 11 -4.23 3.88 2.28
CA LEU A 11 -2.80 3.78 2.09
C LEU A 11 -2.16 5.02 2.68
N LYS A 12 -1.13 4.85 3.50
CA LYS A 12 -0.31 5.94 4.05
C LYS A 12 1.15 5.63 3.83
N LEU A 13 1.93 6.64 3.51
CA LEU A 13 3.39 6.56 3.51
C LEU A 13 3.90 7.27 4.76
N THR A 14 4.71 6.58 5.56
CA THR A 14 5.31 7.09 6.80
C THR A 14 6.81 6.83 6.80
N ASN A 15 7.54 7.53 7.66
CA ASN A 15 8.96 7.28 7.92
C ASN A 15 9.10 6.71 9.33
N ASP A 16 9.29 5.40 9.44
CA ASP A 16 9.19 4.68 10.72
C ASP A 16 10.57 4.30 11.27
N LYS A 17 10.74 4.33 12.59
CA LYS A 17 11.92 3.72 13.22
C LYS A 17 11.83 2.20 13.14
N VAL A 18 12.87 1.56 12.60
CA VAL A 18 12.93 0.09 12.44
C VAL A 18 14.09 -0.45 13.24
N LYS A 19 13.85 -1.51 14.03
CA LYS A 19 14.91 -2.18 14.80
C LYS A 19 16.02 -2.65 13.85
N GLY A 20 17.27 -2.32 14.18
CA GLY A 20 18.43 -2.66 13.35
C GLY A 20 18.79 -1.63 12.27
N HIS A 21 18.08 -0.51 12.18
CA HIS A 21 18.41 0.59 11.27
C HIS A 21 18.70 1.88 12.05
N SER A 22 19.80 2.55 11.71
CA SER A 22 20.07 3.92 12.16
C SER A 22 19.21 4.90 11.35
N GLY A 23 18.10 5.38 11.94
CA GLY A 23 17.20 6.35 11.31
C GLY A 23 15.80 5.78 11.04
N THR A 24 15.06 6.44 10.15
CA THR A 24 13.71 6.04 9.75
C THR A 24 13.71 5.39 8.37
N VAL A 25 12.86 4.37 8.19
CA VAL A 25 12.64 3.68 6.92
C VAL A 25 11.25 4.04 6.39
N PRO A 26 11.12 4.47 5.13
CA PRO A 26 9.83 4.71 4.52
C PRO A 26 9.00 3.42 4.45
N ARG A 27 7.75 3.47 4.93
CA ARG A 27 6.81 2.34 4.94
C ARG A 27 5.45 2.73 4.38
N LEU A 28 4.90 1.86 3.54
CA LEU A 28 3.51 1.93 3.14
C LEU A 28 2.66 1.15 4.12
N HIS A 29 1.79 1.84 4.85
CA HIS A 29 0.78 1.24 5.70
C HIS A 29 -0.52 1.09 4.92
N VAL A 30 -0.99 -0.14 4.77
CA VAL A 30 -2.28 -0.47 4.15
C VAL A 30 -3.24 -1.01 5.19
N SER A 31 -4.46 -0.47 5.21
CA SER A 31 -5.54 -0.96 6.05
C SER A 31 -6.89 -0.82 5.35
N TRP A 32 -7.81 -1.77 5.62
CA TRP A 32 -9.20 -1.66 5.17
C TRP A 32 -10.13 -2.37 6.14
N ASN A 33 -10.57 -1.62 7.15
CA ASN A 33 -11.51 -2.12 8.15
C ASN A 33 -12.86 -2.46 7.49
N GLY A 34 -13.39 -3.63 7.83
CA GLY A 34 -14.65 -4.14 7.30
C GLY A 34 -14.53 -4.99 6.04
N SER A 35 -13.36 -5.06 5.37
CA SER A 35 -13.19 -5.94 4.22
C SER A 35 -12.87 -7.38 4.63
N THR A 36 -13.86 -8.26 4.50
CA THR A 36 -13.74 -9.72 4.72
C THR A 36 -13.24 -10.47 3.49
N GLU A 37 -13.48 -9.90 2.31
CA GLU A 37 -13.20 -10.54 1.02
C GLU A 37 -11.74 -10.33 0.58
N THR A 38 -11.08 -9.26 1.03
CA THR A 38 -9.67 -9.03 0.67
C THR A 38 -8.79 -10.16 1.19
N LYS A 39 -8.07 -10.82 0.28
CA LYS A 39 -7.07 -11.84 0.57
C LYS A 39 -5.65 -11.38 0.29
N LYS A 40 -5.46 -10.49 -0.69
CA LYS A 40 -4.14 -9.98 -1.05
C LYS A 40 -4.15 -8.48 -1.30
N TRP A 41 -2.99 -7.88 -1.17
CA TRP A 41 -2.71 -6.49 -1.50
C TRP A 41 -1.70 -6.47 -2.64
N ARG A 42 -2.11 -5.98 -3.81
CA ARG A 42 -1.18 -5.71 -4.91
C ARG A 42 -0.74 -4.26 -4.85
N ILE A 43 0.55 -4.04 -4.69
CA ILE A 43 1.17 -2.74 -4.47
C ILE A 43 1.80 -2.28 -5.77
N TYR A 44 1.55 -1.03 -6.14
CA TYR A 44 2.10 -0.39 -7.32
C TYR A 44 3.04 0.75 -6.93
N GLU A 45 4.11 0.93 -7.70
CA GLU A 45 5.07 2.03 -7.59
C GLU A 45 5.39 2.58 -8.98
N ASP A 46 5.52 3.90 -9.13
CA ASP A 46 6.08 4.49 -10.35
C ASP A 46 6.67 5.89 -10.09
N THR A 47 7.36 6.46 -11.08
CA THR A 47 7.80 7.87 -11.07
C THR A 47 6.69 8.85 -11.50
N LYS A 48 5.54 8.35 -11.96
CA LYS A 48 4.38 9.15 -12.39
C LYS A 48 3.09 8.65 -11.75
N ALA A 49 2.13 9.55 -11.55
CA ALA A 49 0.78 9.18 -11.14
C ALA A 49 -0.15 9.01 -12.37
N PRO A 50 -1.09 8.04 -12.35
CA PRO A 50 -1.18 6.93 -11.39
C PRO A 50 -0.07 5.89 -11.65
N PRO A 51 0.46 5.24 -10.60
CA PRO A 51 1.52 4.25 -10.76
C PRO A 51 0.99 2.99 -11.47
N LYS A 52 1.78 2.44 -12.39
CA LYS A 52 1.38 1.28 -13.22
C LYS A 52 2.24 0.04 -13.02
N LYS A 53 3.45 0.20 -12.48
CA LYS A 53 4.36 -0.92 -12.26
C LYS A 53 4.03 -1.59 -10.92
N GLU A 54 3.76 -2.89 -10.97
CA GLU A 54 3.62 -3.70 -9.76
C GLU A 54 4.97 -3.76 -9.04
N LEU A 55 4.95 -3.42 -7.76
CA LEU A 55 6.10 -3.52 -6.85
C LEU A 55 6.10 -4.87 -6.15
N ASP A 56 4.95 -5.28 -5.60
CA ASP A 56 4.82 -6.49 -4.80
C ASP A 56 3.34 -6.90 -4.67
N THR A 57 3.09 -8.17 -4.33
CA THR A 57 1.78 -8.67 -3.95
C THR A 57 1.90 -9.46 -2.65
N ILE A 58 1.26 -8.97 -1.57
CA ILE A 58 1.34 -9.57 -0.23
C ILE A 58 0.00 -10.14 0.24
N ASP A 59 0.04 -11.23 1.00
CA ASP A 59 -1.16 -11.77 1.64
C ASP A 59 -1.66 -10.86 2.77
N LYS A 60 -2.98 -10.66 2.84
CA LYS A 60 -3.63 -9.97 3.96
C LYS A 60 -3.67 -10.89 5.18
N ARG A 61 -2.67 -10.74 6.07
CA ARG A 61 -2.59 -11.53 7.31
C ARG A 61 -3.21 -10.83 8.52
N ARG A 62 -3.36 -9.51 8.47
CA ARG A 62 -3.88 -8.66 9.56
C ARG A 62 -4.77 -7.54 9.01
N PHE A 63 -5.41 -6.78 9.90
CA PHE A 63 -6.21 -5.61 9.50
C PHE A 63 -5.37 -4.49 8.92
N GLU A 64 -4.20 -4.25 9.50
CA GLU A 64 -3.18 -3.34 9.02
C GLU A 64 -1.91 -4.12 8.71
N MET A 65 -1.29 -3.80 7.58
CA MET A 65 -0.03 -4.37 7.10
C MET A 65 0.87 -3.23 6.64
N TRP A 66 2.17 -3.47 6.59
CA TRP A 66 3.12 -2.52 6.04
C TRP A 66 4.16 -3.18 5.14
N VAL A 67 4.69 -2.41 4.19
CA VAL A 67 5.80 -2.79 3.31
C VAL A 67 6.83 -1.67 3.28
N GLU A 68 8.11 -2.02 3.38
CA GLU A 68 9.20 -1.05 3.25
C GLU A 68 9.37 -0.61 1.79
N VAL A 69 9.36 0.70 1.56
CA VAL A 69 9.50 1.31 0.23
C VAL A 69 10.71 2.24 0.21
N ARG A 70 11.90 1.67 0.33
CA ARG A 70 13.16 2.42 0.54
C ARG A 70 13.44 3.47 -0.54
N GLU A 71 12.95 3.27 -1.76
CA GLU A 71 13.10 4.25 -2.85
C GLU A 71 12.32 5.55 -2.59
N ALA A 72 11.23 5.52 -1.80
CA ALA A 72 10.50 6.72 -1.40
C ALA A 72 11.35 7.70 -0.56
N GLY A 73 12.37 7.19 0.13
CA GLY A 73 13.31 8.01 0.91
C GLY A 73 14.36 8.69 0.04
N LYS A 74 14.51 8.26 -1.22
CA LYS A 74 15.59 8.68 -2.12
C LYS A 74 15.11 9.46 -3.33
N LYS A 75 13.93 9.13 -3.88
CA LYS A 75 13.42 9.64 -5.15
C LYS A 75 11.93 9.93 -5.05
N CYS A 76 11.44 10.84 -5.89
CA CYS A 76 10.00 11.04 -6.07
C CYS A 76 9.36 9.74 -6.59
N ARG A 77 8.43 9.18 -5.81
CA ARG A 77 7.68 7.96 -6.13
C ARG A 77 6.21 8.13 -5.78
N TYR A 78 5.37 7.51 -6.60
CA TYR A 78 3.93 7.39 -6.39
C TYR A 78 3.57 5.95 -6.10
N TYR A 79 2.65 5.74 -5.15
CA TYR A 79 2.21 4.42 -4.71
C TYR A 79 0.69 4.31 -4.67
N MET A 80 0.20 3.12 -4.96
CA MET A 80 -1.21 2.74 -4.86
C MET A 80 -1.29 1.27 -4.45
N VAL A 81 -2.39 0.86 -3.83
CA VAL A 81 -2.67 -0.54 -3.55
C VAL A 81 -4.03 -0.95 -4.11
N GLU A 82 -4.10 -2.17 -4.64
CA GLU A 82 -5.34 -2.85 -4.98
C GLU A 82 -5.63 -3.94 -3.94
N ALA A 83 -6.87 -3.97 -3.47
CA ALA A 83 -7.41 -5.05 -2.67
C ALA A 83 -7.90 -6.16 -3.59
N LEU A 84 -7.33 -7.36 -3.47
CA LEU A 84 -7.70 -8.52 -4.28
C LEU A 84 -8.53 -9.52 -3.47
N ASP A 85 -9.52 -10.15 -4.10
CA ASP A 85 -10.29 -11.24 -3.51
C ASP A 85 -9.55 -12.60 -3.56
N GLY A 86 -10.22 -13.68 -3.16
CA GLY A 86 -9.65 -15.04 -3.19
C GLY A 86 -9.40 -15.62 -4.58
N ARG A 87 -9.97 -15.01 -5.63
CA ARG A 87 -9.75 -15.37 -7.04
C ARG A 87 -8.68 -14.50 -7.70
N GLY A 88 -8.18 -13.48 -7.00
CA GLY A 88 -7.22 -12.51 -7.53
C GLY A 88 -7.87 -11.33 -8.24
N GLU A 89 -9.19 -11.20 -8.15
CA GLU A 89 -9.95 -10.10 -8.76
C GLU A 89 -9.84 -8.82 -7.93
N VAL A 90 -9.76 -7.68 -8.62
CA VAL A 90 -9.66 -6.38 -7.96
C VAL A 90 -11.03 -6.00 -7.39
N ILE A 91 -11.10 -5.90 -6.07
CA ILE A 91 -12.29 -5.39 -5.36
C ILE A 91 -12.28 -3.86 -5.41
N ARG A 92 -11.15 -3.24 -5.04
CA ARG A 92 -11.04 -1.78 -4.93
C ARG A 92 -9.59 -1.31 -4.90
N LYS A 93 -9.37 -0.05 -5.30
CA LYS A 93 -8.07 0.63 -5.28
C LYS A 93 -8.02 1.68 -4.17
N SER A 94 -6.83 1.94 -3.61
CA SER A 94 -6.60 3.09 -2.74
C SER A 94 -6.53 4.38 -3.54
N ARG A 95 -6.49 5.51 -2.82
CA ARG A 95 -5.93 6.74 -3.41
C ARG A 95 -4.43 6.57 -3.65
N VAL A 96 -3.90 7.35 -4.60
CA VAL A 96 -2.46 7.45 -4.82
C VAL A 96 -1.84 8.27 -3.69
N VAL A 97 -0.72 7.81 -3.15
CA VAL A 97 0.15 8.57 -2.24
C VAL A 97 1.48 8.83 -2.91
N GLN A 98 2.12 9.94 -2.55
CA GLN A 98 3.44 10.31 -3.09
C GLN A 98 4.46 10.42 -1.96
N SER A 99 5.72 10.14 -2.28
CA SER A 99 6.84 10.39 -1.37
C SER A 99 7.07 11.89 -1.16
N ASP A 100 7.64 12.25 -0.01
CA ASP A 100 8.04 13.63 0.28
C ASP A 100 9.07 14.19 -0.72
N LYS A 101 9.79 13.31 -1.43
CA LYS A 101 10.76 13.67 -2.47
C LYS A 101 10.14 14.18 -3.79
N CYS A 102 8.81 14.24 -3.87
CA CYS A 102 8.10 14.84 -5.01
C CYS A 102 7.87 16.35 -4.87
N ARG A 103 8.31 16.95 -3.75
CA ARG A 103 8.25 18.39 -3.48
C ARG A 103 9.62 19.03 -3.64
#